data_AF-A0A7X3QC54-F1
#
_entry.id   AF-A0A7X3QC54-F1
#
_cell.length_a   1.000
_cell.length_b   1.000
_cell.length_c   1.000
_cell.angle_alpha   90.00
_cell.angle_beta   90.00
_cell.angle_gamma   90.00
#
_symmetry.space_group_name_H-M   'P 1'
#
loop_
_entity.id
_entity.type
_entity.pdbx_description
1 polymer ?
#
loop_
_entity_poly.entity_id
_entity_poly.type
_entity_poly.pdbx_seq_one_letter_code
_entity_poly.pdbx_strand_id
1 'polypeptide(L)' 'TQLRGVAADGGFSFAAAFVIFYGVKAAAGLRVGENEERSGLDVGEHGMEAYSGFRLVD' A
#
# COMPACT_ATOMS: atom_id res chain seq x y z
N THR A 1 9.11 28.79 -15.40
CA THR A 1 7.76 28.38 -14.94
C THR A 1 7.68 26.89 -14.62
N GLN A 2 8.18 25.99 -15.48
CA GLN A 2 8.02 24.54 -15.32
C GLN A 2 8.53 23.94 -14.01
N LEU A 3 9.78 24.21 -13.62
CA LEU A 3 10.36 23.62 -12.41
C LEU A 3 9.60 24.01 -11.13
N ARG A 4 9.08 25.24 -11.07
CA ARG A 4 8.29 25.71 -9.92
C ARG A 4 6.94 24.99 -9.85
N GLY A 5 6.30 24.76 -10.99
CA GLY A 5 5.06 23.97 -11.06
C GLY A 5 5.28 22.53 -10.59
N VAL A 6 6.31 21.88 -11.11
CA VAL A 6 6.68 20.50 -10.71
C VAL A 6 6.98 20.42 -9.21
N ALA A 7 7.74 21.37 -8.67
CA ALA A 7 8.07 21.40 -7.25
C ALA A 7 6.83 21.65 -6.37
N ALA A 8 5.93 22.52 -6.79
CA ALA A 8 4.69 22.80 -6.05
C ALA A 8 3.76 21.59 -6.03
N ASP A 9 3.53 20.97 -7.19
CA ASP A 9 2.64 19.82 -7.32
C ASP A 9 3.20 18.57 -6.61
N GLY A 10 4.47 18.25 -6.83
CA GLY A 10 5.13 17.13 -6.16
C GLY A 10 5.23 17.33 -4.65
N GLY A 11 5.57 18.55 -4.21
CA GLY A 11 5.66 18.89 -2.78
C GLY A 11 4.31 18.77 -2.08
N PHE A 12 3.25 19.32 -2.67
CA PHE A 12 1.91 19.23 -2.11
C PHE A 12 1.39 17.78 -2.11
N SER A 13 1.49 17.08 -3.24
CA SER A 13 1.02 15.70 -3.37
C SER A 13 1.71 14.76 -2.40
N PHE A 14 3.05 14.86 -2.27
CA PHE A 14 3.80 14.05 -1.31
C PHE A 14 3.41 14.38 0.13
N ALA A 15 3.34 15.66 0.51
CA ALA A 15 2.99 16.06 1.87
C ALA A 15 1.56 15.62 2.24
N ALA A 16 0.60 15.81 1.34
CA ALA A 16 -0.79 15.40 1.54
C ALA A 16 -0.90 13.86 1.67
N ALA A 17 -0.28 13.11 0.74
CA ALA A 17 -0.26 11.64 0.81
C ALA A 17 0.38 11.15 2.10
N PHE A 18 1.52 11.74 2.51
CA PHE A 18 2.21 11.39 3.74
C PHE A 18 1.31 11.59 4.96
N VAL A 19 0.66 12.76 5.08
CA VAL A 19 -0.24 13.05 6.20
C VAL A 19 -1.44 12.10 6.22
N ILE A 20 -2.07 11.86 5.06
CA ILE A 20 -3.24 10.98 4.96
C ILE A 20 -2.87 9.55 5.32
N PHE A 21 -1.87 8.96 4.65
CA PHE A 21 -1.50 7.56 4.88
C PHE A 21 -0.93 7.34 6.28
N TYR A 22 -0.14 8.27 6.80
CA TYR A 22 0.34 8.18 8.18
C TYR A 22 -0.81 8.31 9.19
N GLY A 23 -1.76 9.21 8.94
CA GLY A 23 -2.97 9.35 9.76
C GLY A 23 -3.80 8.07 9.80
N VAL A 24 -4.06 7.45 8.64
CA VAL A 24 -4.77 6.16 8.54
C VAL A 24 -3.98 5.07 9.27
N LYS A 25 -2.66 4.99 9.05
CA LYS A 25 -1.79 4.04 9.73
C LYS A 25 -1.88 4.17 11.25
N ALA A 26 -1.90 5.39 11.78
CA ALA A 26 -1.98 5.64 13.22
C ALA A 26 -3.38 5.34 13.80
N ALA A 27 -4.44 5.58 13.03
CA ALA A 27 -5.82 5.45 13.50
C ALA A 27 -6.36 4.01 13.41
N ALA A 28 -6.09 3.30 12.32
CA ALA A 28 -6.70 1.99 12.02
C ALA A 28 -5.70 0.93 11.52
N GLY A 29 -4.45 1.30 11.28
CA GLY A 29 -3.53 0.49 10.47
C GLY A 29 -3.78 0.69 8.97
N LEU A 30 -2.74 0.48 8.17
CA LEU A 30 -2.79 0.67 6.70
C LEU A 30 -2.29 -0.55 5.92
N ARG A 31 -1.40 -1.36 6.49
CA ARG A 31 -0.78 -2.52 5.84
C ARG A 31 -0.80 -3.68 6.82
N VAL A 32 -1.08 -4.87 6.29
CA VAL A 32 -1.04 -6.15 7.03
C VAL A 32 0.37 -6.48 7.51
N GLY A 33 0.50 -7.47 8.40
CA GLY A 33 1.79 -7.95 8.86
C GLY A 33 2.56 -8.70 7.76
N GLU A 34 3.89 -8.81 7.89
CA GLU A 34 4.74 -9.44 6.87
C GLU A 34 4.32 -10.87 6.51
N ASN A 35 3.92 -11.67 7.49
CA ASN A 35 3.49 -13.05 7.27
C ASN A 35 2.22 -13.14 6.43
N GLU A 36 1.24 -12.27 6.72
CA GLU A 36 -0.03 -12.21 5.98
C GLU A 36 0.18 -11.64 4.58
N GLU A 37 1.05 -10.63 4.45
CA GLU A 37 1.46 -10.10 3.14
C GLU A 37 2.10 -11.19 2.27
N ARG A 38 2.97 -12.01 2.84
CA ARG A 38 3.64 -13.12 2.14
C ARG A 38 2.68 -14.25 1.77
N SER A 39 1.69 -14.52 2.61
CA SER A 39 0.65 -15.53 2.36
C SER A 39 -0.41 -15.07 1.35
N GLY A 40 -0.59 -13.77 1.18
CA GLY A 40 -1.60 -13.18 0.31
C GLY A 40 -2.94 -12.92 1.01
N LEU A 41 -3.57 -11.77 0.70
CA LEU A 41 -4.83 -11.35 1.31
C LEU A 41 -6.03 -12.20 0.85
N ASP A 42 -5.95 -12.84 -0.32
CA ASP A 42 -7.01 -13.77 -0.75
C ASP A 42 -7.15 -14.93 0.23
N VAL A 43 -6.03 -15.43 0.76
CA VAL A 43 -6.02 -16.51 1.77
C VAL A 43 -6.48 -15.97 3.13
N GLY A 44 -5.94 -14.82 3.55
CA GLY A 44 -6.20 -14.23 4.87
C GLY A 44 -7.62 -13.69 5.06
N GLU A 45 -8.15 -12.99 4.05
CA GLU A 45 -9.44 -12.27 4.14
C GLU A 45 -10.57 -13.01 3.42
N HIS A 46 -10.28 -13.76 2.35
CA HIS A 46 -11.29 -14.37 1.49
C HIS A 46 -11.29 -15.91 1.54
N GLY A 47 -10.33 -16.54 2.22
CA GLY A 47 -10.23 -17.99 2.38
C GLY A 47 -10.07 -18.75 1.06
N MET A 48 -9.53 -18.09 0.04
CA MET A 48 -9.44 -18.63 -1.32
C MET A 48 -8.10 -18.30 -1.98
N GLU A 49 -7.74 -19.06 -3.01
CA GLU A 49 -6.66 -18.72 -3.93
C GLU A 49 -7.30 -18.19 -5.22
N ALA A 50 -6.99 -16.96 -5.64
CA ALA A 50 -7.59 -16.37 -6.83
C ALA A 50 -7.28 -17.16 -8.11
N TYR A 51 -6.11 -17.81 -8.17
CA TYR A 51 -5.68 -18.61 -9.30
C TYR A 51 -5.03 -19.91 -8.84
N SER A 52 -5.62 -21.06 -9.17
CA SER A 52 -5.07 -22.37 -8.81
C SER A 52 -3.72 -22.62 -9.49
N GLY A 53 -2.68 -22.95 -8.71
CA GLY A 53 -1.41 -23.47 -9.22
C GLY A 53 -0.30 -22.42 -9.39
N PHE A 54 -0.43 -21.25 -8.76
CA PHE A 54 0.67 -20.28 -8.69
C PHE A 54 1.71 -20.78 -7.68
N ARG A 55 2.68 -21.57 -8.13
CA ARG A 55 3.90 -21.83 -7.35
C ARG A 55 4.73 -20.55 -7.33
N LEU A 56 4.63 -19.79 -6.25
CA LEU A 56 5.67 -18.86 -5.85
C LEU A 56 6.91 -19.73 -5.55
N VAL A 57 7.89 -19.69 -6.45
CA VAL A 57 9.18 -20.35 -6.28
C VAL A 57 9.79 -19.85 -4.97
N ASP A 58 10.25 -20.80 -4.15
CA ASP A 58 10.90 -20.58 -2.85
C ASP A 58 12.03 -19.53 -2.90
#